data_AF-A0A8R1IAY0-F1
#
_entry.id   AF-A0A8R1IAY0-F1
#
_cell.length_a   1.000
_cell.length_b   1.000
_cell.length_c   1.000
_cell.angle_alpha   90.00
_cell.angle_beta   90.00
_cell.angle_gamma   90.00
#
_symmetry.space_group_name_H-M   'P 1'
#
loop_
_entity.id
_entity.type
_entity.pdbx_description
1 polymer ?
#
loop_
_entity_poly.entity_id
_entity_poly.type
_entity_poly.pdbx_seq_one_letter_code
_entity_poly.pdbx_strand_id
1 'polypeptide(L)'
;MLAALTTQKTDATGIINSLNNRIPTFTYAPEDGEIFDKWFGRHEDTIKLDGADLDDAAKARFILTKLDKREAEQFRNHILPKSPADVNFEDTIQMLKKLINETKSLTRLRYELLSVKIDGYDRKEYTGLVKVVLALLNGRK
;
A
#
# COMPACT_ATOMS: atom_id res chain seq x y z
N MET A 1 42.41 11.57 -9.94
CA MET A 1 41.64 10.58 -9.18
C MET A 1 40.15 10.94 -9.24
N LEU A 2 39.41 10.45 -10.23
CA LEU A 2 37.94 10.56 -10.30
C LEU A 2 37.40 9.37 -11.11
N ALA A 3 37.40 8.17 -10.52
CA ALA A 3 36.86 6.96 -11.18
C ALA A 3 36.26 5.97 -10.16
N ALA A 4 35.71 6.46 -9.04
CA ALA A 4 35.19 5.59 -7.98
C ALA A 4 33.71 5.86 -7.60
N LEU A 5 32.97 6.69 -8.34
CA LEU A 5 31.59 7.05 -7.97
C LEU A 5 30.48 6.40 -8.82
N THR A 6 30.82 5.64 -9.87
CA THR A 6 29.82 5.15 -10.85
C THR A 6 29.49 3.67 -10.77
N THR A 7 30.29 2.85 -10.06
CA THR A 7 30.05 1.40 -10.01
C THR A 7 28.80 1.07 -9.16
N GLN A 8 28.64 1.69 -8.00
CA GLN A 8 27.56 1.37 -7.04
C GLN A 8 26.13 1.72 -7.52
N LYS A 9 25.98 2.75 -8.37
CA LYS A 9 24.67 3.24 -8.84
C LYS A 9 24.05 2.33 -9.90
N THR A 10 24.90 1.60 -10.65
CA THR A 10 24.48 0.72 -11.74
C THR A 10 23.86 -0.56 -11.18
N ASP A 11 24.41 -1.10 -10.09
CA ASP A 11 23.92 -2.32 -9.44
C ASP A 11 22.57 -2.08 -8.75
N ALA A 12 22.41 -0.98 -8.01
CA ALA A 12 21.15 -0.63 -7.36
C ALA A 12 20.00 -0.45 -8.36
N THR A 13 20.28 0.14 -9.53
CA THR A 13 19.27 0.33 -10.59
C THR A 13 18.87 -1.02 -11.20
N GLY A 14 19.84 -1.93 -11.40
CA GLY A 14 19.58 -3.30 -11.87
C GLY A 14 18.70 -4.10 -10.90
N ILE A 15 19.01 -4.02 -9.60
CA ILE A 15 18.22 -4.65 -8.53
C ILE A 15 16.79 -4.13 -8.53
N ILE A 16 16.61 -2.79 -8.55
CA ILE A 16 15.27 -2.17 -8.58
C ILE A 16 14.48 -2.59 -9.82
N ASN A 17 15.11 -2.67 -11.00
CA ASN A 17 14.45 -3.13 -12.22
C ASN A 17 14.03 -4.61 -12.14
N SER A 18 14.90 -5.46 -11.58
CA SER A 18 14.57 -6.88 -11.34
C SER A 18 13.37 -7.02 -10.40
N LEU A 19 13.40 -6.33 -9.26
CA LEU A 19 12.30 -6.27 -8.30
C LEU A 19 11.03 -5.71 -8.95
N ASN A 20 11.15 -4.70 -9.81
CA ASN A 20 10.01 -4.09 -10.49
C ASN A 20 9.26 -5.05 -11.40
N ASN A 21 9.98 -5.95 -12.07
CA ASN A 21 9.41 -6.95 -12.96
C ASN A 21 8.74 -8.11 -12.21
N ARG A 22 9.24 -8.44 -11.01
CA ARG A 22 8.76 -9.58 -10.21
C ARG A 22 7.60 -9.21 -9.28
N ILE A 23 7.56 -7.98 -8.81
CA ILE A 23 6.62 -7.53 -7.79
C ILE A 23 5.56 -6.64 -8.44
N PRO A 24 4.29 -7.08 -8.49
CA PRO A 24 3.20 -6.30 -9.05
C PRO A 24 2.87 -5.09 -8.17
N THR A 25 2.25 -4.07 -8.75
CA THR A 25 1.67 -2.95 -8.00
C THR A 25 0.61 -3.46 -7.03
N PHE A 26 0.63 -2.97 -5.80
CA PHE A 26 -0.35 -3.21 -4.77
C PHE A 26 -1.59 -2.34 -5.01
N THR A 27 -2.76 -2.99 -5.03
CA THR A 27 -4.06 -2.35 -5.06
C THR A 27 -4.89 -2.89 -3.91
N TYR A 28 -5.45 -2.00 -3.10
CA TYR A 28 -6.25 -2.39 -1.95
C TYR A 28 -7.64 -2.88 -2.37
N ALA A 29 -7.89 -4.19 -2.23
CA ALA A 29 -9.18 -4.83 -2.50
C ALA A 29 -9.52 -5.82 -1.37
N PRO A 30 -10.03 -5.32 -0.22
CA PRO A 30 -10.27 -6.16 0.96
C PRO A 30 -11.34 -7.24 0.74
N GLU A 31 -12.29 -7.03 -0.17
CA GLU A 31 -13.32 -8.02 -0.54
C GLU A 31 -12.71 -9.27 -1.21
N ASP A 32 -11.64 -9.07 -1.97
CA ASP A 32 -10.84 -10.16 -2.59
C ASP A 32 -9.74 -10.67 -1.65
N GLY A 33 -9.70 -10.14 -0.41
CA GLY A 33 -8.66 -10.43 0.55
C GLY A 33 -7.29 -9.84 0.19
N GLU A 34 -7.22 -8.92 -0.77
CA GLU A 34 -6.01 -8.22 -1.20
C GLU A 34 -5.75 -7.02 -0.28
N ILE A 35 -5.17 -7.32 0.88
CA ILE A 35 -4.72 -6.36 1.89
C ILE A 35 -3.19 -6.27 1.92
N PHE A 36 -2.64 -5.18 2.46
CA PHE A 36 -1.20 -4.92 2.43
C PHE A 36 -0.40 -6.01 3.14
N ASP A 37 -0.90 -6.57 4.24
CA ASP A 37 -0.17 -7.65 4.96
C ASP A 37 0.05 -8.88 4.08
N LYS A 38 -1.00 -9.30 3.35
CA LYS A 38 -0.93 -10.47 2.47
C LYS A 38 -0.08 -10.20 1.24
N TRP A 39 -0.22 -9.02 0.64
CA TRP A 39 0.63 -8.65 -0.49
C TRP A 39 2.10 -8.56 -0.09
N PHE A 40 2.40 -7.91 1.03
CA PHE A 40 3.77 -7.79 1.52
C PHE A 40 4.31 -9.17 1.90
N GLY A 41 3.57 -10.01 2.62
CA GLY A 41 4.01 -11.35 2.98
C GLY A 41 4.34 -12.25 1.78
N ARG A 42 3.67 -12.09 0.63
CA ARG A 42 4.01 -12.81 -0.61
C ARG A 42 5.34 -12.37 -1.24
N HIS A 43 5.74 -11.12 -0.99
CA HIS A 43 6.89 -10.50 -1.65
C HIS A 43 8.03 -10.15 -0.69
N GLU A 44 7.84 -10.33 0.62
CA GLU A 44 8.78 -9.94 1.67
C GLU A 44 10.16 -10.56 1.45
N ASP A 45 10.21 -11.87 1.24
CA ASP A 45 11.47 -12.59 0.98
C ASP A 45 12.14 -12.10 -0.30
N THR A 46 11.35 -11.84 -1.36
CA THR A 46 11.91 -11.32 -2.62
C THR A 46 12.53 -9.93 -2.41
N ILE A 47 11.89 -9.08 -1.62
CA ILE A 47 12.37 -7.71 -1.34
C ILE A 47 13.59 -7.75 -0.42
N LYS A 48 13.61 -8.63 0.59
CA LYS A 48 14.71 -8.76 1.55
C LYS A 48 15.94 -9.44 0.94
N LEU A 49 15.75 -10.47 0.12
CA LEU A 49 16.84 -11.25 -0.48
C LEU A 49 17.41 -10.57 -1.72
N ASP A 50 16.56 -10.25 -2.72
CA ASP A 50 17.05 -9.62 -3.95
C ASP A 50 17.44 -8.15 -3.72
N GLY A 51 16.78 -7.49 -2.76
CA GLY A 51 17.08 -6.14 -2.36
C GLY A 51 18.14 -6.03 -1.27
N ALA A 52 18.85 -7.12 -0.89
CA ALA A 52 19.77 -7.11 0.25
C ALA A 52 20.80 -5.97 0.19
N ASP A 53 21.32 -5.68 -1.01
CA ASP A 53 22.32 -4.63 -1.26
C ASP A 53 21.74 -3.20 -1.34
N LEU A 54 20.42 -3.04 -1.27
CA LEU A 54 19.78 -1.73 -1.18
C LEU A 54 19.78 -1.23 0.27
N ASP A 55 20.01 0.08 0.44
CA ASP A 55 19.82 0.73 1.73
C ASP A 55 18.34 0.80 2.10
N ASP A 56 18.06 0.97 3.40
CA ASP A 56 16.68 0.99 3.90
C ASP A 56 15.85 2.09 3.26
N ALA A 57 16.48 3.23 2.91
CA ALA A 57 15.81 4.31 2.20
C ALA A 57 15.40 3.91 0.77
N ALA A 58 16.25 3.22 0.01
CA ALA A 58 15.88 2.70 -1.31
C ALA A 58 14.81 1.61 -1.23
N LYS A 59 14.89 0.70 -0.24
CA LYS A 59 13.86 -0.31 0.00
C LYS A 59 12.51 0.33 0.33
N ALA A 60 12.48 1.32 1.23
CA ALA A 60 11.27 2.06 1.56
C ALA A 60 10.68 2.76 0.34
N ARG A 61 11.51 3.47 -0.44
CA ARG A 61 11.09 4.12 -1.69
C ARG A 61 10.54 3.12 -2.70
N PHE A 62 11.18 1.96 -2.85
CA PHE A 62 10.71 0.90 -3.73
C PHE A 62 9.29 0.45 -3.36
N ILE A 63 9.03 0.17 -2.08
CA ILE A 63 7.67 -0.19 -1.62
C ILE A 63 6.66 0.90 -1.96
N LEU A 64 7.00 2.17 -1.70
CA LEU A 64 6.12 3.30 -2.00
C LEU A 64 5.81 3.43 -3.49
N THR A 65 6.76 3.08 -4.38
CA THR A 65 6.52 3.04 -5.84
C THR A 65 5.61 1.89 -6.28
N LYS A 66 5.44 0.87 -5.43
CA LYS A 66 4.54 -0.25 -5.69
C LYS A 66 3.13 0.00 -5.19
N LEU A 67 2.84 1.07 -4.48
CA LEU A 67 1.49 1.42 -4.07
C LEU A 67 0.74 2.08 -5.23
N ASP A 68 -0.53 1.73 -5.42
CA ASP A 68 -1.39 2.50 -6.30
C ASP A 68 -1.60 3.93 -5.74
N LYS A 69 -2.04 4.84 -6.62
CA LYS A 69 -2.11 6.28 -6.35
C LYS A 69 -2.82 6.60 -5.03
N ARG A 70 -3.94 5.92 -4.77
CA ARG A 70 -4.77 6.17 -3.59
C ARG A 70 -4.04 5.80 -2.29
N GLU A 71 -3.37 4.66 -2.25
CA GLU A 71 -2.66 4.17 -1.07
C GLU A 71 -1.38 4.99 -0.84
N ALA A 72 -0.68 5.37 -1.91
CA ALA A 72 0.47 6.27 -1.83
C ALA A 72 0.08 7.65 -1.26
N GLU A 73 -1.04 8.22 -1.69
CA GLU A 73 -1.57 9.49 -1.14
C GLU A 73 -1.97 9.35 0.34
N GLN A 74 -2.61 8.25 0.72
CA GLN A 74 -2.97 7.98 2.12
C GLN A 74 -1.74 7.91 3.03
N PHE A 75 -0.70 7.20 2.60
CA PHE A 75 0.57 7.14 3.33
C PHE A 75 1.22 8.52 3.44
N ARG A 76 1.30 9.26 2.32
CA ARG A 76 1.87 10.62 2.29
C ARG A 76 1.18 11.57 3.27
N ASN A 77 -0.15 11.52 3.35
CA ASN A 77 -0.92 12.35 4.27
C ASN A 77 -0.68 11.96 5.73
N HIS A 78 -0.41 10.68 6.02
CA HIS A 78 -0.18 10.20 7.37
C HIS A 78 1.19 10.61 7.94
N ILE A 79 2.22 10.62 7.11
CA ILE A 79 3.59 10.92 7.57
C ILE A 79 3.82 12.42 7.79
N LEU A 80 2.91 13.30 7.36
CA LEU A 80 3.05 14.75 7.52
C LEU A 80 3.25 15.14 9.00
N PRO A 81 4.20 16.05 9.31
CA PRO A 81 4.99 16.88 8.39
C PRO A 81 6.31 16.24 7.89
N LYS A 82 6.57 14.96 8.15
CA LYS A 82 7.81 14.25 7.76
C LYS A 82 7.85 13.92 6.27
N SER A 83 9.05 13.76 5.72
CA SER A 83 9.25 13.31 4.33
C SER A 83 9.27 11.77 4.25
N PRO A 84 8.81 11.14 3.15
CA PRO A 84 8.97 9.71 2.93
C PRO A 84 10.43 9.24 2.91
N ALA A 85 11.37 10.17 2.73
CA ALA A 85 12.81 9.90 2.78
C ALA A 85 13.36 9.78 4.22
N ASP A 86 12.61 10.23 5.22
CA ASP A 86 13.03 10.25 6.63
C ASP A 86 12.54 9.02 7.42
N VAL A 87 11.79 8.13 6.77
CA VAL A 87 11.19 6.94 7.38
C VAL A 87 12.02 5.72 6.96
N ASN A 88 12.45 4.92 7.93
CA ASN A 88 13.18 3.69 7.64
C ASN A 88 12.25 2.63 7.01
N PHE A 89 12.84 1.54 6.52
CA PHE A 89 12.09 0.48 5.85
C PHE A 89 11.06 -0.19 6.77
N GLU A 90 11.46 -0.64 7.96
CA GLU A 90 10.57 -1.35 8.89
C GLU A 90 9.40 -0.48 9.38
N ASP A 91 9.65 0.78 9.72
CA ASP A 91 8.64 1.76 10.10
C ASP A 91 7.67 2.02 8.95
N THR A 92 8.17 2.10 7.71
CA THR A 92 7.32 2.23 6.51
C THR A 92 6.38 1.04 6.38
N ILE A 93 6.89 -0.18 6.56
CA ILE A 93 6.07 -1.40 6.52
C ILE A 93 5.05 -1.41 7.65
N GLN A 94 5.43 -1.07 8.89
CA GLN A 94 4.50 -1.03 10.02
C GLN A 94 3.41 0.02 9.82
N MET A 95 3.75 1.21 9.34
CA MET A 95 2.79 2.26 9.03
C MET A 95 1.83 1.82 7.93
N LEU A 96 2.32 1.22 6.84
CA LEU A 96 1.49 0.73 5.75
C LEU A 96 0.57 -0.40 6.20
N LYS A 97 1.09 -1.34 7.00
CA LYS A 97 0.26 -2.41 7.61
C LYS A 97 -0.86 -1.81 8.46
N LYS A 98 -0.56 -0.82 9.29
CA LYS A 98 -1.56 -0.16 10.13
C LYS A 98 -2.60 0.60 9.28
N LEU A 99 -2.16 1.44 8.36
CA LEU A 99 -3.02 2.32 7.57
C LEU A 99 -3.93 1.56 6.61
N ILE A 100 -3.41 0.50 5.98
CA ILE A 100 -4.08 -0.19 4.89
C ILE A 100 -4.83 -1.42 5.40
N ASN A 101 -4.32 -2.12 6.42
CA ASN A 101 -5.04 -3.26 7.01
C ASN A 101 -6.06 -2.87 8.07
N GLU A 102 -6.13 -1.59 8.48
CA GLU A 102 -7.27 -1.10 9.26
C GLU A 102 -8.55 -1.33 8.43
N THR A 103 -9.24 -2.41 8.77
CA THR A 103 -10.58 -2.71 8.28
C THR A 103 -11.39 -1.44 8.45
N LYS A 104 -12.02 -0.94 7.36
CA LYS A 104 -12.77 0.31 7.40
C LYS A 104 -13.64 0.30 8.66
N SER A 105 -13.34 1.22 9.59
CA SER A 105 -14.08 1.24 10.84
C SER A 105 -15.56 1.40 10.53
N LEU A 106 -16.39 0.86 11.40
CA LEU A 106 -17.84 0.91 11.25
C LEU A 106 -18.34 2.34 11.01
N THR A 107 -17.71 3.31 11.68
CA THR A 107 -17.96 4.74 11.50
C THR A 107 -17.53 5.24 10.12
N ARG A 108 -16.38 4.78 9.60
CA ARG A 108 -15.91 5.14 8.25
C ARG A 108 -16.78 4.55 7.15
N LEU A 109 -17.25 3.30 7.31
CA LEU A 109 -18.22 2.68 6.40
C LEU A 109 -19.56 3.45 6.40
N ARG A 110 -20.05 3.83 7.58
CA ARG A 110 -21.27 4.66 7.72
C ARG A 110 -21.09 6.02 7.06
N TYR A 111 -19.96 6.67 7.28
CA TYR A 111 -19.67 7.96 6.66
C TYR A 111 -19.59 7.86 5.14
N GLU A 112 -18.89 6.85 4.60
CA GLU A 112 -18.81 6.63 3.15
C GLU A 112 -20.21 6.41 2.54
N LEU A 113 -21.04 5.55 3.14
CA LEU A 113 -22.43 5.33 2.73
C LEU A 113 -23.26 6.62 2.72
N LEU A 114 -23.11 7.45 3.75
CA LEU A 114 -23.83 8.73 3.88
C LEU A 114 -23.27 9.81 2.94
N SER A 115 -22.01 9.70 2.53
CA SER A 115 -21.33 10.63 1.63
C SER A 115 -21.52 10.33 0.14
N VAL A 116 -22.07 9.16 -0.21
CA VAL A 116 -22.52 8.87 -1.57
C VAL A 116 -23.66 9.85 -1.89
N LYS A 117 -23.35 10.87 -2.69
CA LYS A 117 -24.37 11.79 -3.22
C LYS A 117 -25.33 10.99 -4.08
N ILE A 118 -26.62 11.07 -3.76
CA ILE A 118 -27.69 10.49 -4.57
C ILE A 118 -27.89 11.40 -5.79
N ASP A 119 -26.91 11.43 -6.69
CA ASP A 119 -27.09 11.94 -8.04
C ASP A 119 -26.74 10.80 -8.99
N GLY A 120 -27.76 10.01 -9.35
CA GLY A 120 -27.68 9.05 -10.45
C GLY A 120 -27.48 7.57 -10.11
N TYR A 121 -27.36 7.16 -8.84
CA TYR A 121 -27.30 5.73 -8.49
C TYR A 121 -28.68 5.06 -8.56
N ASP A 122 -28.80 3.97 -9.34
CA ASP A 122 -30.03 3.16 -9.35
C ASP A 122 -30.25 2.51 -7.98
N ARG A 123 -31.52 2.36 -7.59
CA ARG A 123 -31.92 1.83 -6.27
C ARG A 123 -31.25 0.50 -5.94
N LYS A 124 -30.95 -0.31 -6.96
CA LYS A 124 -30.30 -1.63 -6.83
C LYS A 124 -28.83 -1.52 -6.37
N GLU A 125 -28.08 -0.54 -6.87
CA GLU A 125 -26.66 -0.33 -6.52
C GLU A 125 -26.53 0.15 -5.07
N TYR A 126 -27.41 1.07 -4.65
CA TYR A 126 -27.50 1.50 -3.25
C TYR A 126 -27.85 0.33 -2.31
N THR A 127 -28.77 -0.53 -2.73
CA THR A 127 -29.14 -1.72 -1.95
C THR A 127 -27.97 -2.71 -1.84
N GLY A 128 -27.14 -2.83 -2.87
CA GLY A 128 -25.91 -3.62 -2.85
C GLY A 128 -24.92 -3.09 -1.80
N LEU A 129 -24.67 -1.79 -1.79
CA LEU A 129 -23.78 -1.14 -0.82
C LEU A 129 -24.28 -1.31 0.63
N VAL A 130 -25.58 -1.12 0.87
CA VAL A 130 -26.20 -1.34 2.18
C VAL A 130 -26.04 -2.79 2.65
N LYS A 131 -26.17 -3.77 1.74
CA LYS A 131 -25.96 -5.20 2.06
C LYS A 131 -24.51 -5.53 2.39
N VAL A 132 -23.55 -4.96 1.67
CA VAL A 132 -22.11 -5.12 1.97
C VAL A 132 -21.80 -4.54 3.35
N VAL A 133 -22.28 -3.33 3.63
CA VAL A 133 -22.12 -2.71 4.95
C VAL A 133 -22.78 -3.56 6.05
N LEU A 134 -24.01 -4.05 5.85
CA LEU A 134 -24.69 -4.96 6.79
C LEU A 134 -23.94 -6.28 7.00
N ALA A 135 -23.31 -6.83 5.96
CA ALA A 135 -22.52 -8.05 6.07
C ALA A 135 -21.27 -7.84 6.94
N LEU A 136 -20.60 -6.70 6.78
CA LEU A 136 -19.46 -6.29 7.59
C LEU A 136 -19.88 -5.97 9.04
N LEU A 137 -21.08 -5.39 9.24
CA LEU A 137 -21.65 -5.09 10.57
C LEU A 137 -21.98 -6.34 11.38
N ASN A 138 -22.46 -7.41 10.72
CA ASN A 138 -22.97 -8.59 11.38
C ASN A 138 -21.90 -9.69 11.57
N GLY A 139 -20.63 -9.41 11.28
CA GLY A 139 -19.52 -10.33 11.52
C GLY A 139 -19.79 -11.72 10.94
N ARG A 140 -20.10 -11.81 9.65
CA ARG A 140 -20.24 -13.12 9.00
C ARG A 140 -18.90 -13.87 9.10
N LYS A 141 -18.89 -14.87 9.98
CA LYS A 141 -17.98 -16.02 9.96
C LYS A 141 -18.05 -16.73 8.62
#